data_AF-A0A523D3B5-F1
#
_entry.id   AF-A0A523D3B5-F1
#
_cell.length_a   1.000
_cell.length_b   1.000
_cell.length_c   1.000
_cell.angle_alpha   90.00
_cell.angle_beta   90.00
_cell.angle_gamma   90.00
#
_symmetry.space_group_name_H-M   'P 1'
#
loop_
_entity.id
_entity.type
_entity.pdbx_description
1 polymer ?
#
loop_
_entity_poly.entity_id
_entity_poly.type
_entity_poly.pdbx_seq_one_letter_code
_entity_poly.pdbx_strand_id
1 'polypeptide(L)'
;MIGRTIPHDKVLEKMGQGGQDSRLDRRVALKNFPQHLSERAKLRLRRILFSMTLIWLSLVAGMGTAIAQDEGTPRRRAVRLDLGFGQSPPGSHVSIPIILTLPRGVKIGSATNEITFPTQLLSFQEARKGLAAEVVEAEVTTEVKQNDQDPESSILKVTIKGKAGMAIPRGVLVDLVFNISEQAQLGETIVLKNSASAVSSDDPPQPIDPVTGNDGEIVIDETAIVFACFFYMH
;
A
#
# COMPACT_ATOMS: atom_id res chain seq x y z
N MET A 1 -2.64 34.36 40.57
CA MET A 1 -3.25 35.70 40.41
C MET A 1 -2.11 36.70 40.52
N ILE A 2 -1.69 37.43 39.49
CA ILE A 2 -2.41 38.43 38.70
C ILE A 2 -1.81 38.45 37.30
N GLY A 3 -2.66 38.36 36.28
CA GLY A 3 -2.29 38.43 34.87
C GLY A 3 -2.01 39.86 34.41
N ARG A 4 -1.15 39.99 33.40
CA ARG A 4 -1.00 41.21 32.60
C ARG A 4 -1.54 40.92 31.20
N THR A 5 -2.62 41.62 30.87
CA THR A 5 -3.24 41.71 29.55
C THR A 5 -2.39 42.59 28.64
N ILE A 6 -2.06 42.10 27.45
CA ILE A 6 -1.48 42.87 26.35
C ILE A 6 -2.63 43.20 25.39
N PRO A 7 -2.91 44.48 25.08
CA PRO A 7 -3.96 44.84 24.15
C PRO A 7 -3.55 44.53 22.70
N HIS A 8 -4.42 43.82 22.01
CA HIS A 8 -4.52 43.76 20.56
C HIS A 8 -4.96 45.13 20.06
N ASP A 9 -4.08 45.88 19.41
CA ASP A 9 -4.36 46.80 18.31
C ASP A 9 -3.09 47.59 17.97
N LYS A 10 -2.77 47.70 16.67
CA LYS A 10 -1.62 48.38 16.03
C LYS A 10 -0.40 47.53 15.66
N VAL A 11 -0.53 46.65 14.65
CA VAL A 11 0.52 46.50 13.61
C VAL A 11 -0.14 46.14 12.28
N LEU A 12 -0.86 47.09 11.69
CA LEU A 12 -1.29 47.03 10.28
C LEU A 12 -1.22 48.46 9.72
N GLU A 13 -0.01 48.90 9.40
CA GLU A 13 0.21 49.99 8.44
C GLU A 13 1.71 50.08 8.11
N LYS A 14 2.09 49.55 6.95
CA LYS A 14 3.15 50.10 6.10
C LYS A 14 3.07 49.46 4.71
N MET A 15 2.15 50.01 3.92
CA MET A 15 2.31 50.08 2.48
C MET A 15 3.25 51.25 2.15
N GLY A 16 4.08 51.09 1.11
CA GLY A 16 4.91 52.14 0.51
C GLY A 16 6.08 51.50 -0.25
N GLN A 17 5.87 51.06 -1.49
CA GLN A 17 6.16 51.81 -2.73
C GLN A 17 7.66 52.04 -3.00
N GLY A 18 8.11 51.46 -4.11
CA GLY A 18 9.42 51.63 -4.76
C GLY A 18 9.70 50.36 -5.55
N GLY A 19 9.61 50.27 -6.88
CA GLY A 19 9.92 51.27 -7.89
C GLY A 19 11.30 50.95 -8.47
N GLN A 20 11.30 50.57 -9.76
CA GLN A 20 12.42 50.51 -10.71
C GLN A 20 13.30 49.24 -10.82
N ASP A 21 13.49 48.91 -12.11
CA ASP A 21 14.66 48.30 -12.76
C ASP A 21 14.98 46.81 -12.54
N SER A 22 14.56 45.98 -13.50
CA SER A 22 15.39 44.87 -14.01
C SER A 22 14.95 44.43 -15.42
N ARG A 23 15.15 45.29 -16.42
CA ARG A 23 15.40 44.86 -17.80
C ARG A 23 16.92 44.81 -17.97
N LEU A 24 17.51 43.63 -17.89
CA LEU A 24 18.66 43.16 -18.67
C LEU A 24 19.09 41.78 -18.13
N ASP A 25 19.81 41.01 -18.94
CA ASP A 25 20.50 39.76 -18.60
C ASP A 25 19.68 38.47 -18.59
N ARG A 26 19.15 38.14 -19.78
CA ARG A 26 18.99 36.74 -20.23
C ARG A 26 19.87 36.46 -21.45
N ARG A 27 21.19 36.59 -21.32
CA ARG A 27 22.17 35.88 -22.14
C ARG A 27 23.42 35.65 -21.30
N VAL A 28 24.05 34.50 -21.52
CA VAL A 28 25.33 34.07 -20.92
C VAL A 28 25.22 33.35 -19.56
N ALA A 29 24.86 32.06 -19.59
CA ALA A 29 25.31 31.08 -18.59
C ALA A 29 25.00 29.64 -19.02
N LEU A 30 25.57 29.16 -20.13
CA LEU A 30 25.72 27.72 -20.40
C LEU A 30 27.05 27.49 -21.13
N LYS A 31 28.14 27.80 -20.42
CA LYS A 31 29.47 27.26 -20.68
C LYS A 31 29.98 26.78 -19.34
N ASN A 32 30.03 25.46 -19.16
CA ASN A 32 30.91 24.68 -18.29
C ASN A 32 30.22 23.35 -17.94
N PHE A 33 30.19 22.44 -18.92
CA PHE A 33 29.97 21.01 -18.65
C PHE A 33 31.34 20.35 -18.42
N PRO A 34 31.59 19.73 -17.25
CA PRO A 34 32.87 19.12 -16.94
C PRO A 34 33.12 17.81 -17.72
N GLN A 35 34.33 17.69 -18.26
CA GLN A 35 34.84 16.67 -19.17
C GLN A 35 35.20 15.32 -18.49
N HIS A 36 34.28 14.69 -17.76
CA HIS A 36 34.58 13.41 -17.07
C HIS A 36 33.61 12.27 -17.39
N LEU A 37 33.16 12.15 -18.64
CA LEU A 37 32.33 11.03 -19.11
C LEU A 37 32.85 10.38 -20.41
N SER A 38 34.14 10.51 -20.73
CA SER A 38 34.76 9.92 -21.94
C SER A 38 35.40 8.53 -21.75
N GLU A 39 35.25 7.89 -20.58
CA GLU A 39 36.03 6.69 -20.21
C GLU A 39 35.20 5.41 -20.00
N ARG A 40 34.00 5.27 -20.60
CA ARG A 40 33.24 3.99 -20.58
C ARG A 40 32.58 3.59 -21.89
N ALA A 41 33.23 3.87 -23.02
CA ALA A 41 32.79 3.44 -24.36
C ALA A 41 33.84 2.54 -25.08
N LYS A 42 34.48 1.62 -24.35
CA LYS A 42 35.44 0.65 -24.90
C LYS A 42 35.15 -0.78 -24.45
N LEU A 43 33.92 -1.26 -24.67
CA LEU A 43 33.59 -2.69 -24.58
C LEU A 43 32.29 -2.96 -25.35
N ARG A 44 32.41 -3.09 -26.68
CA ARG A 44 31.52 -3.85 -27.59
C ARG A 44 31.86 -3.47 -29.04
N LEU A 45 33.08 -3.78 -29.45
CA LEU A 45 33.50 -3.64 -30.85
C LEU A 45 34.43 -4.80 -31.23
N ARG A 46 33.88 -6.02 -31.24
CA ARG A 46 34.54 -7.21 -31.78
C ARG A 46 33.52 -8.32 -31.97
N ARG A 47 32.69 -8.22 -33.02
CA ARG A 47 31.97 -9.35 -33.64
C ARG A 47 31.11 -8.91 -34.83
N ILE A 48 31.72 -8.22 -35.80
CA ILE A 48 31.15 -8.13 -37.15
C ILE A 48 32.32 -8.18 -38.12
N LEU A 49 32.62 -9.38 -38.59
CA LEU A 49 33.13 -9.67 -39.93
C LEU A 49 33.31 -11.19 -40.00
N PHE A 50 32.37 -11.92 -40.60
CA PHE A 50 32.68 -13.07 -41.47
C PHE A 50 31.39 -13.53 -42.18
N SER A 51 31.55 -13.74 -43.49
CA SER A 51 30.69 -14.45 -44.46
C SER A 51 29.32 -13.87 -44.84
N MET A 52 29.36 -12.92 -45.78
CA MET A 52 28.48 -12.93 -46.97
C MET A 52 28.85 -14.13 -47.87
N THR A 53 27.88 -14.97 -48.28
CA THR A 53 27.44 -15.23 -49.69
C THR A 53 26.68 -16.56 -49.87
N LEU A 54 25.67 -16.53 -50.77
CA LEU A 54 24.76 -17.57 -51.33
C LEU A 54 23.51 -17.91 -50.49
N ILE A 55 22.34 -17.28 -50.67
CA ILE A 55 21.34 -17.27 -51.79
C ILE A 55 20.79 -18.66 -52.13
N TRP A 56 19.48 -18.86 -51.88
CA TRP A 56 18.44 -19.41 -52.79
C TRP A 56 17.11 -19.50 -51.99
N LEU A 57 16.13 -18.63 -52.27
CA LEU A 57 14.97 -18.89 -53.14
C LEU A 57 13.88 -19.79 -52.51
N SER A 58 12.93 -19.16 -51.82
CA SER A 58 11.54 -19.65 -51.77
C SER A 58 10.59 -18.49 -51.43
N LEU A 59 10.01 -17.95 -52.50
CA LEU A 59 8.89 -17.02 -52.51
C LEU A 59 7.63 -17.87 -52.71
N VAL A 60 6.85 -18.13 -51.66
CA VAL A 60 5.44 -18.51 -51.78
C VAL A 60 4.63 -17.83 -50.67
N ALA A 61 3.73 -16.99 -51.15
CA ALA A 61 2.52 -16.44 -50.56
C ALA A 61 2.08 -16.95 -49.17
N GLY A 62 1.90 -15.97 -48.28
CA GLY A 62 1.19 -16.13 -47.02
C GLY A 62 1.06 -14.78 -46.32
N MET A 63 0.42 -13.79 -46.97
CA MET A 63 -0.08 -12.59 -46.31
C MET A 63 -1.22 -12.99 -45.36
N GLY A 64 -0.87 -13.61 -44.24
CA GLY A 64 -1.66 -13.59 -43.03
C GLY A 64 -1.03 -12.54 -42.13
N THR A 65 -1.62 -11.34 -42.10
CA THR A 65 -1.37 -10.40 -41.01
C THR A 65 -1.77 -11.10 -39.72
N ALA A 66 -0.80 -11.71 -39.04
CA ALA A 66 -0.93 -12.04 -37.64
C ALA A 66 -1.03 -10.69 -36.92
N ILE A 67 -2.27 -10.22 -36.80
CA ILE A 67 -2.64 -9.27 -35.76
C ILE A 67 -2.21 -9.99 -34.48
N ALA A 68 -1.11 -9.53 -33.89
CA ALA A 68 -0.87 -9.72 -32.49
C ALA A 68 -2.08 -9.09 -31.80
N GLN A 69 -3.12 -9.90 -31.59
CA GLN A 69 -4.12 -9.59 -30.60
C GLN A 69 -3.35 -9.60 -29.30
N ASP A 70 -2.94 -8.42 -28.87
CA ASP A 70 -2.93 -8.06 -27.46
C ASP A 70 -4.37 -8.27 -26.98
N GLU A 71 -4.74 -9.54 -26.79
CA GLU A 71 -5.86 -9.92 -25.97
C GLU A 71 -5.46 -9.48 -24.58
N GLY A 72 -5.74 -8.21 -24.29
CA GLY A 72 -5.87 -7.69 -22.95
C GLY A 72 -6.78 -8.66 -22.25
N THR A 73 -6.16 -9.57 -21.51
CA THR A 73 -6.82 -10.54 -20.65
C THR A 73 -7.86 -9.73 -19.91
N PRO A 74 -9.17 -10.08 -19.97
CA PRO A 74 -10.15 -9.35 -19.19
C PRO A 74 -9.60 -9.37 -17.78
N ARG A 75 -9.19 -8.19 -17.25
CA ARG A 75 -8.59 -8.08 -15.93
C ARG A 75 -9.54 -8.84 -15.02
N ARG A 76 -9.19 -10.08 -14.66
CA ARG A 76 -9.94 -10.86 -13.69
C ARG A 76 -9.86 -9.98 -12.48
N ARG A 77 -10.96 -9.29 -12.19
CA ARG A 77 -11.01 -8.40 -11.03
C ARG A 77 -10.83 -9.38 -9.87
N ALA A 78 -9.66 -9.32 -9.24
CA ALA A 78 -9.32 -10.21 -8.13
C ALA A 78 -10.18 -9.83 -6.91
N VAL A 79 -10.47 -10.80 -6.05
CA VAL A 79 -10.86 -10.47 -4.68
C VAL A 79 -9.67 -9.82 -3.99
N ARG A 80 -9.90 -8.71 -3.27
CA ARG A 80 -8.84 -8.04 -2.53
C ARG A 80 -9.11 -8.03 -1.03
N LEU A 81 -8.12 -8.44 -0.25
CA LEU A 81 -8.09 -8.36 1.20
C LEU A 81 -6.87 -7.53 1.59
N ASP A 82 -7.05 -6.21 1.60
CA ASP A 82 -5.97 -5.26 1.83
C ASP A 82 -5.82 -4.97 3.33
N LEU A 83 -4.59 -4.89 3.82
CA LEU A 83 -4.33 -4.29 5.13
C LEU A 83 -4.28 -2.77 5.00
N GLY A 84 -4.74 -2.09 6.04
CA GLY A 84 -4.71 -0.64 6.12
C GLY A 84 -3.40 -0.07 6.63
N PHE A 85 -3.49 1.22 6.95
CA PHE A 85 -2.41 2.04 7.47
C PHE A 85 -2.74 2.49 8.90
N GLY A 86 -1.73 2.62 9.74
CA GLY A 86 -1.84 3.19 11.07
C GLY A 86 -0.69 4.12 11.42
N GLN A 87 -0.94 5.04 12.35
CA GLN A 87 0.06 5.95 12.89
C GLN A 87 -0.13 6.06 14.40
N SER A 88 0.92 5.85 15.18
CA SER A 88 0.85 5.91 16.64
C SER A 88 2.25 6.05 17.25
N PRO A 89 2.40 6.69 18.43
CA PRO A 89 3.70 6.81 19.10
C PRO A 89 4.19 5.49 19.72
N PRO A 90 5.50 5.38 20.03
CA PRO A 90 6.05 4.27 20.80
C PRO A 90 5.31 4.06 22.13
N GLY A 91 5.16 2.80 22.56
CA GLY A 91 4.46 2.44 23.81
C GLY A 91 2.93 2.52 23.75
N SER A 92 2.35 2.97 22.63
CA SER A 92 0.90 3.04 22.44
C SER A 92 0.35 1.78 21.74
N HIS A 93 -0.93 1.81 21.37
CA HIS A 93 -1.54 0.83 20.48
C HIS A 93 -1.90 1.46 19.14
N VAL A 94 -2.05 0.63 18.12
CA VAL A 94 -2.47 1.01 16.77
C VAL A 94 -3.51 0.02 16.26
N SER A 95 -4.44 0.52 15.45
CA SER A 95 -5.48 -0.28 14.82
C SER A 95 -5.27 -0.32 13.31
N ILE A 96 -5.21 -1.52 12.73
CA ILE A 96 -5.00 -1.76 11.31
C ILE A 96 -6.19 -2.52 10.73
N PRO A 97 -6.97 -1.91 9.82
CA PRO A 97 -8.15 -2.56 9.25
C PRO A 97 -7.76 -3.60 8.19
N ILE A 98 -8.50 -4.70 8.13
CA ILE A 98 -8.57 -5.61 6.98
C ILE A 98 -9.78 -5.22 6.14
N ILE A 99 -9.54 -4.83 4.89
CA ILE A 99 -10.57 -4.30 3.99
C ILE A 99 -10.82 -5.27 2.85
N LEU A 100 -12.06 -5.71 2.72
CA LEU A 100 -12.50 -6.57 1.62
C LEU A 100 -13.06 -5.73 0.47
N THR A 101 -12.48 -5.90 -0.72
CA THR A 101 -13.05 -5.44 -1.99
C THR A 101 -13.42 -6.61 -2.88
N LEU A 102 -14.67 -6.61 -3.34
CA LEU A 102 -15.22 -7.68 -4.17
C LEU A 102 -15.50 -7.20 -5.60
N PRO A 103 -15.15 -8.00 -6.62
CA PRO A 103 -15.70 -7.88 -7.96
C PRO A 103 -17.22 -8.05 -7.95
N ARG A 104 -17.89 -7.53 -8.99
CA ARG A 104 -19.34 -7.72 -9.15
C ARG A 104 -19.66 -9.22 -9.25
N GLY A 105 -20.68 -9.65 -8.51
CA GLY A 105 -21.19 -11.02 -8.55
C GLY A 105 -20.39 -12.06 -7.74
N VAL A 106 -19.22 -11.71 -7.23
CA VAL A 106 -18.43 -12.61 -6.36
C VAL A 106 -19.01 -12.59 -4.96
N LYS A 107 -19.22 -13.78 -4.39
CA LYS A 107 -19.68 -13.99 -3.02
C LYS A 107 -18.65 -14.83 -2.27
N ILE A 108 -18.21 -14.35 -1.12
CA ILE A 108 -17.23 -15.07 -0.29
C ILE A 108 -17.92 -15.55 0.99
N GLY A 109 -17.65 -16.80 1.38
CA GLY A 109 -18.12 -17.38 2.64
C GLY A 109 -17.05 -17.31 3.73
N SER A 110 -15.77 -17.32 3.34
CA SER A 110 -14.65 -17.22 4.27
C SER A 110 -13.49 -16.45 3.64
N ALA A 111 -12.78 -15.69 4.45
CA ALA A 111 -11.54 -14.99 4.12
C ALA A 111 -10.48 -15.33 5.17
N THR A 112 -9.23 -15.50 4.73
CA THR A 112 -8.10 -15.75 5.62
C THR A 112 -6.94 -14.83 5.22
N ASN A 113 -6.39 -14.13 6.20
CA ASN A 113 -5.15 -13.37 6.07
C ASN A 113 -4.08 -13.97 6.98
N GLU A 114 -2.89 -14.20 6.45
CA GLU A 114 -1.67 -14.50 7.21
C GLU A 114 -0.78 -13.27 7.15
N ILE A 115 -0.49 -12.72 8.33
CA ILE A 115 0.12 -11.40 8.49
C ILE A 115 1.43 -11.56 9.26
N THR A 116 2.55 -11.27 8.62
CA THR A 116 3.86 -11.32 9.27
C THR A 116 4.23 -9.96 9.85
N PHE A 117 4.65 -9.93 11.11
CA PHE A 117 5.04 -8.71 11.82
C PHE A 117 6.26 -8.94 12.74
N PRO A 118 7.11 -7.91 12.96
CA PRO A 118 8.30 -8.03 13.82
C PRO A 118 7.92 -8.02 15.30
N THR A 119 8.35 -9.04 16.05
CA THR A 119 7.96 -9.23 17.47
C THR A 119 8.69 -8.30 18.43
N GLN A 120 9.84 -7.76 18.02
CA GLN A 120 10.59 -6.78 18.82
C GLN A 120 9.88 -5.42 18.91
N LEU A 121 9.06 -5.10 17.89
CA LEU A 121 8.40 -3.80 17.76
C LEU A 121 6.90 -3.88 18.00
N LEU A 122 6.27 -5.01 17.69
CA LEU A 122 4.82 -5.18 17.78
C LEU A 122 4.44 -6.44 18.55
N SER A 123 3.36 -6.33 19.32
CA SER A 123 2.65 -7.48 19.88
C SER A 123 1.16 -7.40 19.53
N PHE A 124 0.62 -8.49 19.00
CA PHE A 124 -0.80 -8.58 18.69
C PHE A 124 -1.62 -8.65 19.99
N GLN A 125 -2.65 -7.82 20.10
CA GLN A 125 -3.53 -7.78 21.25
C GLN A 125 -4.85 -8.49 20.97
N GLU A 126 -5.57 -8.05 19.95
CA GLU A 126 -6.89 -8.57 19.60
C GLU A 126 -7.32 -8.21 18.18
N ALA A 127 -8.34 -8.90 17.68
CA ALA A 127 -9.04 -8.58 16.46
C ALA A 127 -10.47 -8.17 16.79
N ARG A 128 -10.85 -6.95 16.43
CA ARG A 128 -12.21 -6.43 16.62
C ARG A 128 -12.99 -6.58 15.32
N LYS A 129 -14.25 -7.01 15.39
CA LYS A 129 -15.08 -7.14 14.18
C LYS A 129 -15.35 -5.76 13.59
N GLY A 130 -15.14 -5.63 12.28
CA GLY A 130 -15.58 -4.46 11.53
C GLY A 130 -17.04 -4.61 11.09
N LEU A 131 -17.66 -3.48 10.74
CA LEU A 131 -19.08 -3.41 10.39
C LEU A 131 -19.50 -4.43 9.32
N ALA A 132 -18.65 -4.70 8.33
CA ALA A 132 -18.99 -5.65 7.27
C ALA A 132 -19.11 -7.09 7.80
N ALA A 133 -18.26 -7.48 8.75
CA ALA A 133 -18.35 -8.77 9.40
C ALA A 133 -19.52 -8.83 10.40
N GLU A 134 -19.81 -7.75 11.11
CA GLU A 134 -20.91 -7.68 12.09
C GLU A 134 -22.29 -7.85 11.46
N VAL A 135 -22.55 -7.22 10.31
CA VAL A 135 -23.85 -7.26 9.63
C VAL A 135 -24.29 -8.68 9.28
N VAL A 136 -23.34 -9.58 9.03
CA VAL A 136 -23.61 -11.00 8.74
C VAL A 136 -23.28 -11.92 9.92
N GLU A 137 -23.01 -11.32 11.09
CA GLU A 137 -22.59 -12.01 12.31
C GLU A 137 -21.47 -13.02 12.06
N ALA A 138 -20.48 -12.63 11.25
CA ALA A 138 -19.36 -13.49 10.92
C ALA A 138 -18.58 -13.90 12.17
N GLU A 139 -18.08 -15.12 12.18
CA GLU A 139 -17.11 -15.60 13.14
C GLU A 139 -15.73 -15.06 12.75
N VAL A 140 -14.99 -14.54 13.74
CA VAL A 140 -13.61 -14.08 13.56
C VAL A 140 -12.75 -14.86 14.53
N THR A 141 -11.74 -15.54 14.01
CA THR A 141 -10.76 -16.29 14.79
C THR A 141 -9.35 -15.84 14.46
N THR A 142 -8.48 -15.86 15.47
CA THR A 142 -7.09 -15.43 15.35
C THR A 142 -6.15 -16.42 16.00
N GLU A 143 -5.00 -16.64 15.37
CA GLU A 143 -3.94 -17.50 15.90
C GLU A 143 -2.59 -16.83 15.60
N VAL A 144 -1.74 -16.68 16.62
CA VAL A 144 -0.38 -16.15 16.46
C VAL A 144 0.60 -17.30 16.59
N LYS A 145 1.53 -17.41 15.65
CA LYS A 145 2.64 -18.37 15.68
C LYS A 145 3.95 -17.66 15.43
N GLN A 146 5.02 -18.18 16.02
CA GLN A 146 6.36 -17.79 15.65
C GLN A 146 6.61 -18.16 14.18
N ASN A 147 7.31 -17.29 13.44
CA ASN A 147 7.71 -17.62 12.08
C ASN A 147 8.94 -18.54 12.10
N ASP A 148 8.81 -19.76 11.60
CA ASP A 148 9.89 -20.74 11.56
C ASP A 148 11.08 -20.30 10.67
N GLN A 149 10.83 -19.41 9.70
CA GLN A 149 11.86 -18.90 8.79
C GLN A 149 12.58 -17.66 9.33
N ASP A 150 11.98 -16.96 10.28
CA ASP A 150 12.52 -15.73 10.86
C ASP A 150 12.11 -15.59 12.34
N PRO A 151 13.01 -15.89 13.28
CA PRO A 151 12.72 -15.85 14.72
C PRO A 151 12.44 -14.43 15.25
N GLU A 152 12.70 -13.38 14.48
CA GLU A 152 12.39 -12.00 14.86
C GLU A 152 10.97 -11.58 14.43
N SER A 153 10.22 -12.47 13.78
CA SER A 153 8.87 -12.22 13.31
C SER A 153 7.86 -13.28 13.75
N SER A 154 6.59 -12.88 13.83
CA SER A 154 5.47 -13.78 14.06
C SER A 154 4.47 -13.68 12.91
N ILE A 155 3.71 -14.75 12.71
CA ILE A 155 2.61 -14.83 11.74
C ILE A 155 1.30 -14.84 12.52
N LEU A 156 0.48 -13.81 12.32
CA LEU A 156 -0.90 -13.75 12.76
C LEU A 156 -1.80 -14.28 11.63
N LYS A 157 -2.48 -15.39 11.89
CA LYS A 157 -3.55 -15.89 11.03
C LYS A 157 -4.88 -15.35 11.51
N VAL A 158 -5.59 -14.63 10.65
CA VAL A 158 -6.94 -14.11 10.88
C VAL A 158 -7.89 -14.82 9.94
N THR A 159 -8.92 -15.47 10.46
CA THR A 159 -9.96 -16.11 9.65
C THR A 159 -11.31 -15.46 9.94
N ILE A 160 -11.98 -14.99 8.90
CA ILE A 160 -13.33 -14.43 8.95
C ILE A 160 -14.25 -15.36 8.19
N LYS A 161 -15.28 -15.88 8.85
CA LYS A 161 -16.23 -16.82 8.27
C LYS A 161 -17.66 -16.32 8.43
N GLY A 162 -18.35 -16.09 7.33
CA GLY A 162 -19.78 -15.81 7.33
C GLY A 162 -20.57 -17.01 7.86
N LYS A 163 -21.75 -16.76 8.45
CA LYS A 163 -22.68 -17.86 8.77
C LYS A 163 -23.07 -18.60 7.49
N ALA A 164 -23.48 -19.86 7.64
CA ALA A 164 -23.86 -20.72 6.51
C ALA A 164 -24.87 -20.03 5.57
N GLY A 165 -24.56 -20.01 4.27
CA GLY A 165 -25.38 -19.37 3.24
C GLY A 165 -25.32 -17.83 3.19
N MET A 166 -24.57 -17.17 4.09
CA MET A 166 -24.37 -15.73 4.07
C MET A 166 -23.01 -15.35 3.53
N ALA A 167 -23.01 -14.52 2.49
CA ALA A 167 -21.80 -13.96 1.92
C ALA A 167 -21.32 -12.77 2.75
N ILE A 168 -20.00 -12.69 3.00
CA ILE A 168 -19.40 -11.55 3.69
C ILE A 168 -19.45 -10.33 2.74
N PRO A 169 -20.03 -9.20 3.16
CA PRO A 169 -20.10 -8.00 2.34
C PRO A 169 -18.73 -7.31 2.26
N ARG A 170 -18.55 -6.51 1.21
CA ARG A 170 -17.39 -5.60 1.06
C ARG A 170 -17.32 -4.59 2.22
N GLY A 171 -16.11 -4.16 2.56
CA GLY A 171 -15.86 -3.16 3.60
C GLY A 171 -14.82 -3.63 4.61
N VAL A 172 -14.76 -2.94 5.76
CA VAL A 172 -13.88 -3.29 6.87
C VAL A 172 -14.39 -4.57 7.54
N LEU A 173 -13.60 -5.63 7.48
CA LEU A 173 -13.93 -6.93 8.07
C LEU A 173 -13.51 -6.99 9.54
N VAL A 174 -12.31 -6.52 9.84
CA VAL A 174 -11.66 -6.64 11.14
C VAL A 174 -10.74 -5.45 11.35
N ASP A 175 -10.68 -4.93 12.56
CA ASP A 175 -9.65 -4.00 13.03
C ASP A 175 -8.68 -4.76 13.93
N LEU A 176 -7.43 -4.90 13.48
CA LEU A 176 -6.36 -5.56 14.22
C LEU A 176 -5.72 -4.58 15.17
N VAL A 177 -5.62 -4.93 16.45
CA VAL A 177 -5.01 -4.08 17.47
C VAL A 177 -3.64 -4.64 17.82
N PHE A 178 -2.61 -3.81 17.66
CA PHE A 178 -1.24 -4.11 18.05
C PHE A 178 -0.79 -3.12 19.12
N ASN A 179 -0.04 -3.61 20.11
CA ASN A 179 0.77 -2.74 20.96
C ASN A 179 2.12 -2.51 20.30
N ILE A 180 2.61 -1.28 20.39
CA ILE A 180 3.90 -0.84 19.87
C ILE A 180 4.88 -0.79 21.02
N SER A 181 6.07 -1.36 20.81
CA SER A 181 7.17 -1.31 21.77
C SER A 181 7.57 0.14 22.08
N GLU A 182 7.94 0.42 23.34
CA GLU A 182 8.56 1.70 23.72
C GLU A 182 9.93 1.92 23.03
N GLN A 183 10.53 0.85 22.51
CA GLN A 183 11.81 0.89 21.80
C GLN A 183 11.68 1.25 20.31
N ALA A 184 10.45 1.35 19.79
CA ALA A 184 10.20 1.76 18.41
C ALA A 184 10.72 3.19 18.18
N GLN A 185 11.33 3.45 17.02
CA GLN A 185 11.97 4.73 16.75
C GLN A 185 11.01 5.69 16.04
N LEU A 186 11.00 6.95 16.43
CA LEU A 186 10.24 7.98 15.70
C LEU A 186 10.71 8.08 14.25
N GLY A 187 9.75 8.16 13.32
CA GLY A 187 10.00 8.15 11.88
C GLY A 187 10.19 6.74 11.28
N GLU A 188 10.18 5.68 12.10
CA GLU A 188 10.22 4.30 11.62
C GLU A 188 8.89 3.92 10.96
N THR A 189 8.96 3.11 9.90
CA THR A 189 7.79 2.48 9.28
C THR A 189 7.89 0.97 9.43
N ILE A 190 6.92 0.38 10.12
CA ILE A 190 6.81 -1.06 10.32
C ILE A 190 5.86 -1.62 9.26
N VAL A 191 6.35 -2.55 8.45
CA VAL A 191 5.56 -3.20 7.40
C VAL A 191 4.94 -4.51 7.92
N LEU A 192 3.65 -4.68 7.69
CA LEU A 192 2.88 -5.89 7.96
C LEU A 192 2.69 -6.64 6.64
N LYS A 193 3.47 -7.70 6.42
CA LYS A 193 3.38 -8.47 5.16
C LYS A 193 2.12 -9.30 5.14
N ASN A 194 1.37 -9.24 4.06
CA ASN A 194 0.05 -9.84 3.95
C ASN A 194 0.01 -10.94 2.88
N SER A 195 -0.47 -12.11 3.28
CA SER A 195 -0.86 -13.18 2.36
C SER A 195 -2.34 -13.48 2.57
N ALA A 196 -3.11 -13.55 1.48
CA ALA A 196 -4.56 -13.63 1.55
C ALA A 196 -5.12 -14.79 0.74
N SER A 197 -6.17 -15.42 1.25
CA SER A 197 -6.96 -16.43 0.56
C SER A 197 -8.44 -16.28 0.90
N ALA A 198 -9.30 -16.82 0.04
CA ALA A 198 -10.74 -16.76 0.23
C ALA A 198 -11.43 -17.99 -0.36
N VAL A 199 -12.59 -18.30 0.19
CA VAL A 199 -13.47 -19.39 -0.25
C VAL A 199 -14.86 -18.81 -0.52
N SER A 200 -15.52 -19.30 -1.57
CA SER A 200 -16.86 -18.86 -1.94
C SER A 200 -17.90 -19.23 -0.88
N SER A 201 -19.06 -18.56 -0.93
CA SER A 201 -20.20 -18.89 -0.07
C SER A 201 -21.11 -19.96 -0.69
N ASP A 202 -20.66 -20.63 -1.75
CA ASP A 202 -21.43 -21.68 -2.43
C ASP A 202 -21.49 -22.94 -1.57
N ASP A 203 -22.38 -23.87 -1.96
CA ASP A 203 -22.47 -25.19 -1.36
C ASP A 203 -22.27 -26.27 -2.45
N PRO A 204 -21.12 -26.97 -2.49
CA PRO A 204 -20.00 -26.88 -1.54
C PRO A 204 -19.12 -25.63 -1.74
N PRO A 205 -18.44 -25.13 -0.69
CA PRO A 205 -17.53 -23.99 -0.79
C PRO A 205 -16.35 -24.26 -1.74
N GLN A 206 -16.00 -23.30 -2.59
CA GLN A 206 -14.90 -23.42 -3.56
C GLN A 206 -13.81 -22.38 -3.32
N PRO A 207 -12.51 -22.73 -3.45
CA PRO A 207 -11.43 -21.75 -3.40
C PRO A 207 -11.62 -20.65 -4.47
N ILE A 208 -11.35 -19.41 -4.10
CA ILE A 208 -11.35 -18.28 -5.02
C ILE A 208 -9.91 -17.97 -5.43
N ASP A 209 -9.68 -17.82 -6.74
CA ASP A 209 -8.38 -17.44 -7.30
C ASP A 209 -8.59 -16.55 -8.54
N PRO A 210 -7.95 -15.37 -8.65
CA PRO A 210 -6.97 -14.79 -7.72
C PRO A 210 -7.58 -14.09 -6.50
N VAL A 211 -6.91 -14.25 -5.37
CA VAL A 211 -7.02 -13.39 -4.19
C VAL A 211 -5.71 -12.62 -4.07
N THR A 212 -5.82 -11.32 -3.88
CA THR A 212 -4.66 -10.42 -3.71
C THR A 212 -4.88 -9.56 -2.47
N GLY A 213 -3.83 -8.92 -1.97
CA GLY A 213 -3.92 -8.03 -0.83
C GLY A 213 -2.68 -7.17 -0.75
N ASN A 214 -2.87 -5.90 -0.39
CA ASN A 214 -1.76 -5.03 -0.03
C ASN A 214 -1.26 -5.34 1.38
N ASP A 215 0.04 -5.14 1.57
CA ASP A 215 0.67 -5.08 2.88
C ASP A 215 0.14 -3.88 3.69
N GLY A 216 0.25 -3.99 5.00
CA GLY A 216 -0.10 -2.91 5.93
C GLY A 216 1.14 -2.13 6.36
N GLU A 217 0.93 -0.92 6.82
CA GLU A 217 2.01 -0.04 7.27
C GLU A 217 1.63 0.64 8.59
N ILE A 218 2.56 0.68 9.52
CA ILE A 218 2.47 1.43 10.78
C ILE A 218 3.60 2.44 10.80
N VAL A 219 3.28 3.73 10.84
CA VAL A 219 4.26 4.81 11.01
C VAL A 219 4.35 5.21 12.47
N ILE A 220 5.56 5.23 12.99
CA ILE A 220 5.85 5.63 14.36
C ILE A 220 6.06 7.13 14.41
N ASP A 221 5.14 7.86 15.03
CA ASP A 221 5.14 9.32 15.08
C ASP A 221 4.64 9.84 16.45
N GLU A 222 5.05 11.04 16.84
CA GLU A 222 4.73 11.67 18.13
C GLU A 222 3.23 11.98 18.27
N THR A 223 2.51 12.11 17.15
CA THR A 223 1.10 12.47 17.13
C THR A 223 0.22 11.24 16.88
N ALA A 224 -0.60 10.90 17.87
CA ALA A 224 -1.80 10.10 17.62
C ALA A 224 -2.79 10.98 16.83
N ILE A 225 -3.32 10.48 15.71
CA ILE A 225 -4.30 11.22 14.90
C ILE A 225 -5.59 11.40 15.73
N VAL A 226 -5.81 12.61 16.26
CA VAL A 226 -7.05 12.96 16.95
C VAL A 226 -8.07 13.43 15.91
N PHE A 227 -9.01 12.57 15.54
CA PHE A 227 -10.19 12.99 14.78
C PHE A 227 -11.14 13.77 15.69
N ALA A 228 -10.98 15.08 15.76
CA ALA A 228 -11.99 15.95 16.33
C ALA A 228 -13.18 16.05 15.35
N CYS A 229 -14.22 15.25 15.57
CA CYS A 229 -15.50 15.44 14.87
C CYS A 229 -16.13 16.76 15.34
N PHE A 230 -15.94 17.84 14.58
CA PHE A 230 -16.68 19.07 14.75
C PHE A 230 -18.11 18.87 14.27
N PHE A 231 -19.01 18.45 15.16
CA PHE A 231 -20.44 18.57 14.91
C PHE A 231 -20.79 20.07 14.97
N TYR A 232 -20.80 20.71 13.81
CA TYR A 232 -21.34 22.04 13.64
C TYR A 232 -22.86 21.95 13.85
N MET A 233 -23.34 22.22 15.07
CA MET A 233 -24.77 22.40 15.32
C MET A 233 -25.16 23.80 14.82
N HIS A 234 -26.12 23.86 13.91
CA HIS A 234 -26.84 25.07 13.50
C HIS A 234 -28.32 24.88 13.82
#